data_AF-A0A7S0VVS5-F1
#
_entry.id   AF-A0A7S0VVS5-F1
#
_cell.length_a   1.000
_cell.length_b   1.000
_cell.length_c   1.000
_cell.angle_alpha   90.00
_cell.angle_beta   90.00
_cell.angle_gamma   90.00
#
_symmetry.space_group_name_H-M   'P 1'
#
loop_
_entity.id
_entity.type
_entity.pdbx_description
1 polymer ?
#
loop_
_entity_poly.entity_id
_entity_poly.type
_entity_poly.pdbx_seq_one_letter_code
_entity_poly.pdbx_strand_id
1 'polypeptide(L)'
;LAQALDAKGEKYEAIKTLKAAMGHSDRDVRRVAEGLEFIMMAPKLDLDESNFAWIELEKLEDIAQGGKGAMYAKMEKMPEKYSLEWYMMQKTPKKQLPSDAEETRLVLGASVGVLAGMWAYAQLFH
;
A
#
# COMPACT_ATOMS: atom_id res chain seq x y z
N LEU A 1 -5.69 -5.22 -27.80
CA LEU A 1 -4.97 -4.22 -28.62
C LEU A 1 -3.68 -3.75 -27.94
N ALA A 2 -3.74 -3.18 -26.74
CA ALA A 2 -2.54 -2.70 -26.02
C ALA A 2 -1.40 -3.73 -25.95
N GLN A 3 -1.70 -4.97 -25.58
CA GLN A 3 -0.70 -6.06 -25.53
C GLN A 3 -0.10 -6.39 -26.90
N ALA A 4 -0.87 -6.24 -27.99
CA ALA A 4 -0.36 -6.46 -29.34
C ALA A 4 0.58 -5.32 -29.78
N LEU A 5 0.28 -4.08 -29.38
CA LEU A 5 1.15 -2.92 -29.61
C LEU A 5 2.47 -3.06 -28.84
N ASP A 6 2.40 -3.53 -27.59
CA ASP A 6 3.58 -3.80 -26.77
C ASP A 6 4.45 -4.93 -27.37
N ALA A 7 3.83 -6.02 -27.83
CA ALA A 7 4.53 -7.11 -28.52
C ALA A 7 5.20 -6.67 -29.84
N LYS A 8 4.66 -5.63 -30.49
CA LYS A 8 5.23 -5.01 -31.68
C LYS A 8 6.36 -4.02 -31.36
N GLY A 9 6.62 -3.74 -30.07
CA GLY A 9 7.60 -2.76 -29.61
C GLY A 9 7.06 -1.32 -29.54
N GLU A 10 5.78 -1.09 -29.86
CA GLU A 10 5.12 0.22 -29.83
C GLU A 10 4.59 0.54 -28.43
N LYS A 11 5.50 0.54 -27.44
CA LYS A 11 5.18 0.69 -26.01
C LYS A 11 4.41 1.98 -25.69
N TYR A 12 4.74 3.08 -26.37
CA TYR A 12 4.05 4.36 -26.18
C TYR A 12 2.57 4.28 -26.58
N GLU A 13 2.28 3.70 -27.75
CA GLU A 13 0.91 3.53 -28.23
C GLU A 13 0.15 2.52 -27.36
N ALA A 14 0.81 1.46 -26.88
CA ALA A 14 0.22 0.55 -25.90
C ALA A 14 -0.26 1.28 -24.63
N ILE A 15 0.61 2.11 -24.02
CA ILE A 15 0.26 2.90 -22.83
C ILE A 15 -0.88 3.88 -23.14
N LYS A 16 -0.83 4.57 -24.28
CA LYS A 16 -1.88 5.51 -24.71
C LYS A 16 -3.23 4.82 -24.84
N THR A 17 -3.27 3.61 -25.41
CA THR A 17 -4.52 2.83 -25.50
C THR A 17 -5.04 2.39 -24.13
N LEU A 18 -4.16 2.05 -23.19
CA LEU A 18 -4.56 1.71 -21.81
C LEU A 18 -5.10 2.93 -21.07
N LYS A 19 -4.47 4.10 -21.21
CA LYS A 19 -4.98 5.36 -20.63
C LYS A 19 -6.37 5.73 -21.15
N ALA A 20 -6.63 5.49 -22.44
CA ALA A 20 -7.97 5.67 -22.99
C ALA A 20 -8.99 4.69 -22.36
N ALA A 21 -8.59 3.45 -22.12
CA ALA A 21 -9.43 2.43 -21.48
C ALA A 21 -9.76 2.74 -20.01
N MET A 22 -8.96 3.56 -19.32
CA MET A 22 -9.26 4.02 -17.95
C MET A 22 -10.45 4.99 -17.88
N GLY A 23 -10.86 5.59 -19.01
CA GLY A 23 -12.07 6.41 -19.09
C GLY A 23 -13.35 5.60 -19.29
N HIS A 24 -13.27 4.27 -19.38
CA HIS A 24 -14.42 3.43 -19.68
C HIS A 24 -15.45 3.43 -18.55
N SER A 25 -16.75 3.31 -18.89
CA SER A 25 -17.84 3.32 -17.91
C SER A 25 -17.77 2.13 -16.94
N ASP A 26 -17.42 0.96 -17.48
CA ASP A 26 -17.20 -0.27 -16.72
C ASP A 26 -16.00 -0.14 -15.76
N ARG A 27 -16.23 -0.49 -14.49
CA ARG A 27 -15.21 -0.48 -13.44
C ARG A 27 -14.16 -1.56 -13.65
N ASP A 28 -14.53 -2.73 -14.15
CA ASP A 28 -13.60 -3.86 -14.31
C ASP A 28 -12.61 -3.58 -15.43
N VAL A 29 -13.09 -2.98 -16.53
CA VAL A 29 -12.23 -2.51 -17.64
C VAL A 29 -11.20 -1.50 -17.14
N ARG A 30 -11.60 -0.54 -16.30
CA ARG A 30 -10.67 0.44 -15.72
C ARG A 30 -9.62 -0.21 -14.82
N ARG A 31 -10.05 -1.11 -13.93
CA ARG A 31 -9.16 -1.83 -13.04
C ARG A 31 -8.11 -2.66 -13.79
N VAL A 32 -8.54 -3.33 -14.86
CA VAL A 32 -7.64 -4.09 -15.73
C VAL A 32 -6.67 -3.16 -16.46
N ALA A 33 -7.15 -2.02 -16.97
CA ALA A 33 -6.30 -1.05 -17.66
C ALA A 33 -5.21 -0.46 -16.75
N GLU A 34 -5.54 -0.08 -15.52
CA GLU A 34 -4.59 0.41 -14.51
C GLU A 34 -3.53 -0.65 -14.17
N GLY A 35 -3.94 -1.91 -13.95
CA GLY A 35 -3.00 -2.99 -13.66
C GLY A 35 -2.07 -3.30 -14.82
N LEU A 36 -2.58 -3.28 -16.06
CA LEU A 36 -1.78 -3.50 -17.26
C LEU A 36 -0.81 -2.34 -17.51
N GLU A 37 -1.21 -1.09 -17.25
CA GLU A 37 -0.29 0.06 -17.37
C GLU A 37 0.89 -0.09 -16.42
N PHE A 38 0.62 -0.46 -15.16
CA PHE A 38 1.66 -0.68 -14.16
C PHE A 38 2.69 -1.73 -14.60
N ILE A 39 2.21 -2.87 -15.11
CA ILE A 39 3.09 -3.94 -15.61
C ILE A 39 3.91 -3.46 -16.81
N MET A 40 3.29 -2.72 -17.74
CA MET A 40 4.01 -2.21 -18.91
C MET A 40 5.06 -1.15 -18.54
N MET A 41 4.81 -0.31 -17.54
CA MET A 41 5.78 0.70 -17.10
C MET A 41 6.95 0.12 -16.32
N ALA A 42 6.86 -1.12 -15.82
CA ALA A 42 7.94 -1.74 -15.09
C ALA A 42 9.25 -1.76 -15.91
N PRO A 43 10.40 -1.48 -15.27
CA PRO A 43 11.70 -1.64 -15.91
C PRO A 43 11.89 -3.12 -16.27
N LYS A 44 12.42 -3.37 -17.46
CA LYS A 44 12.79 -4.74 -17.85
C LYS A 44 13.96 -5.18 -16.98
N LEU A 45 13.83 -6.35 -16.39
CA LEU A 45 14.91 -6.98 -15.65
C LEU A 45 15.74 -7.77 -16.66
N ASP A 46 16.90 -7.23 -17.01
CA ASP A 46 17.88 -7.98 -17.80
C ASP A 46 18.58 -8.96 -16.86
N LEU A 47 18.15 -10.21 -16.90
CA LEU A 47 18.75 -11.30 -16.14
C LEU A 47 19.89 -11.89 -16.96
N ASP A 48 21.11 -11.42 -16.74
CA ASP A 48 22.31 -12.07 -17.24
C ASP A 48 22.95 -12.94 -16.15
N GLU A 49 23.84 -13.86 -16.55
CA GLU A 49 24.50 -14.81 -15.63
C GLU A 49 25.26 -14.11 -14.49
N SER A 50 25.70 -12.86 -14.68
CA SER A 50 26.38 -12.09 -13.63
C SER A 50 25.44 -11.61 -12.51
N ASN A 51 24.13 -11.57 -12.75
CA ASN A 51 23.12 -11.20 -11.75
C ASN A 51 22.76 -12.36 -10.82
N PHE A 52 23.22 -13.57 -11.11
CA PHE A 52 22.96 -14.75 -10.28
C PHE A 52 24.12 -14.98 -9.32
N ALA A 53 23.84 -14.85 -8.02
CA ALA A 53 24.74 -15.34 -6.99
C ALA A 53 24.57 -16.85 -6.85
N TRP A 54 25.52 -17.61 -7.39
CA TRP A 54 25.58 -19.05 -7.18
C TRP A 54 26.05 -19.34 -5.76
N ILE A 55 25.21 -20.00 -4.98
CA ILE A 55 25.58 -20.49 -3.65
C ILE A 55 26.21 -21.87 -3.84
N GLU A 56 27.51 -21.97 -3.61
CA GLU A 56 28.19 -23.26 -3.55
C GLU A 56 27.74 -24.02 -2.29
N LEU A 57 26.85 -25.00 -2.46
CA LEU A 57 26.29 -25.79 -1.35
C LEU A 57 27.36 -26.52 -0.53
N GLU A 58 28.51 -26.85 -1.13
CA GLU A 58 29.62 -27.54 -0.46
C GLU A 58 30.29 -26.67 0.63
N LYS A 59 30.22 -25.34 0.52
CA LYS A 59 30.73 -24.40 1.54
C LYS A 59 29.71 -24.06 2.63
N LEU A 60 28.47 -24.55 2.53
CA LEU A 60 27.45 -24.32 3.57
C LEU A 60 27.70 -25.14 4.83
N GLU A 61 28.39 -26.29 4.72
CA GLU A 61 28.72 -27.15 5.86
C GLU A 61 29.68 -26.45 6.84
N ASP A 62 30.59 -25.61 6.34
CA ASP A 62 31.49 -24.79 7.15
C ASP A 62 30.77 -23.63 7.88
N ILE A 63 29.65 -23.15 7.35
CA ILE A 63 28.82 -22.11 7.99
C ILE A 63 28.06 -22.69 9.19
N ALA A 64 27.71 -23.97 9.15
CA ALA A 64 27.07 -24.66 10.26
C ALA A 64 28.00 -24.87 11.48
N GLN A 65 29.33 -24.83 11.30
CA GLN A 65 30.31 -25.12 12.35
C GLN A 65 31.05 -23.90 12.95
N GLY A 66 30.63 -22.67 12.66
CA GLY A 66 31.02 -21.50 13.47
C GLY A 66 31.95 -20.47 12.82
N GLY A 67 31.78 -20.20 11.53
CA GLY A 67 32.37 -19.02 10.88
C GLY A 67 31.56 -17.73 11.16
N LYS A 68 32.22 -16.68 11.64
CA LYS A 68 31.68 -15.30 11.80
C LYS A 68 31.34 -14.64 10.45
N GLY A 69 30.41 -15.20 9.68
CA GLY A 69 30.17 -14.77 8.29
C GLY A 69 28.72 -14.77 7.82
N ALA A 70 27.76 -15.16 8.66
CA ALA A 70 26.35 -15.17 8.28
C ALA A 70 25.50 -14.65 9.44
N MET A 71 25.57 -13.35 9.70
CA MET A 71 24.49 -12.66 10.42
C MET A 71 23.30 -12.50 9.48
N TYR A 72 22.72 -13.61 9.03
CA TYR A 72 21.29 -13.60 8.77
C TYR A 72 20.66 -13.55 10.15
N ALA A 73 19.98 -12.45 10.46
CA ALA A 73 19.07 -12.43 11.60
C ALA A 73 18.26 -13.73 11.52
N LYS A 74 18.25 -14.54 12.59
CA LYS A 74 17.26 -15.61 12.75
C LYS A 74 15.91 -14.93 12.62
N MET A 75 15.40 -14.85 11.40
CA MET A 75 14.03 -14.46 11.14
C MET A 75 13.27 -15.64 11.68
N GLU A 76 12.77 -15.50 12.90
CA GLU A 76 11.79 -16.43 13.45
C GLU A 76 10.77 -16.65 12.33
N LYS A 77 10.66 -17.89 11.87
CA LYS A 77 9.80 -18.26 10.75
C LYS A 77 8.43 -17.71 11.08
N MET A 78 8.00 -16.64 10.39
CA MET A 78 6.71 -16.06 10.65
C MET A 78 5.67 -17.18 10.53
N PRO A 79 4.73 -17.30 11.46
CA PRO A 79 3.76 -18.38 11.44
C PRO A 79 3.03 -18.35 10.11
N GLU A 80 2.89 -19.53 9.49
CA GLU A 80 2.31 -19.68 8.17
C GLU A 80 0.92 -19.02 8.15
N LYS A 81 0.61 -18.32 7.06
CA LYS A 81 -0.66 -17.59 6.91
C LYS A 81 -1.82 -18.56 7.14
N TYR A 82 -2.74 -18.20 8.03
CA TYR A 82 -3.87 -19.03 8.51
C TYR A 82 -3.54 -20.15 9.52
N SER A 83 -2.31 -20.22 10.04
CA SER A 83 -2.03 -21.07 11.20
C SER A 83 -2.67 -20.51 12.47
N LEU A 84 -2.90 -21.38 13.47
CA LEU A 84 -3.48 -20.98 14.75
C LEU A 84 -2.59 -19.93 15.46
N GLU A 85 -1.28 -20.08 15.34
CA GLU A 85 -0.28 -19.16 15.88
C GLU A 85 -0.36 -17.78 15.22
N TRP A 86 -0.56 -17.73 13.89
CA TRP A 86 -0.78 -16.49 13.16
C TRP A 86 -2.05 -15.76 13.65
N TYR A 87 -3.13 -16.49 13.90
CA TYR A 87 -4.39 -15.92 14.40
C TYR A 87 -4.25 -15.41 15.84
N MET A 88 -3.47 -16.09 16.68
CA MET A 88 -3.20 -15.67 18.06
C MET A 88 -2.33 -14.41 18.12
N MET A 89 -1.39 -14.23 17.19
CA MET A 89 -0.57 -13.01 17.10
C MET A 89 -1.37 -11.76 16.71
N GLN A 90 -2.50 -11.90 15.99
CA GLN A 90 -3.35 -10.75 15.64
C GLN A 90 -4.12 -10.15 16.82
N LYS A 91 -4.07 -10.77 18.00
CA LYS A 91 -4.75 -10.23 19.19
C LYS A 91 -3.86 -9.24 19.94
N THR A 92 -3.91 -7.98 19.53
CA THR A 92 -3.56 -6.83 20.38
C THR A 92 -4.41 -5.61 20.01
N PRO A 93 -4.63 -4.66 20.93
CA PRO A 93 -5.31 -4.73 22.22
C PRO A 93 -6.77 -4.24 22.11
N LYS A 94 -7.56 -4.29 23.20
CA LYS A 94 -8.88 -3.63 23.26
C LYS A 94 -8.75 -2.17 22.83
N LYS A 95 -9.46 -1.79 21.78
CA LYS A 95 -9.70 -0.40 21.37
C LYS A 95 -10.05 0.43 22.61
N GLN A 96 -9.14 1.27 23.08
CA GLN A 96 -9.54 2.38 23.93
C GLN A 96 -10.37 3.30 23.04
N LEU A 97 -11.63 3.50 23.42
CA LEU A 97 -12.54 4.41 22.73
C LEU A 97 -11.91 5.80 22.72
N PRO A 98 -11.85 6.49 21.57
CA PRO A 98 -11.39 7.87 21.55
C PRO A 98 -12.34 8.76 22.37
N SER A 99 -11.72 9.71 23.06
CA SER A 99 -12.33 10.77 23.88
C SER A 99 -13.09 11.78 23.01
N ASP A 100 -14.05 11.32 22.20
CA ASP A 100 -14.82 12.17 21.29
C ASP A 100 -15.87 13.05 22.00
N ALA A 101 -16.07 12.83 23.30
CA ALA A 101 -17.04 13.59 24.11
C ALA A 101 -16.56 15.02 24.43
N GLU A 102 -15.27 15.32 24.35
CA GLU A 102 -14.75 16.66 24.64
C GLU A 102 -14.65 17.53 23.38
N GLU A 103 -14.22 16.98 22.24
CA GLU A 103 -14.15 17.74 20.98
C GLU A 103 -15.53 18.10 20.45
N THR A 104 -16.52 17.21 20.55
CA THR A 104 -17.91 17.53 20.16
C THR A 104 -18.52 18.63 21.04
N ARG A 105 -18.17 18.68 22.34
CA ARG A 105 -18.61 19.75 23.25
C ARG A 105 -17.95 21.09 22.96
N LEU A 106 -16.66 21.10 22.60
CA LEU A 106 -15.94 22.32 22.25
C LEU A 106 -16.49 22.94 20.95
N VAL A 107 -16.75 22.11 19.94
CA VAL A 107 -17.28 22.56 18.64
C VAL A 107 -18.76 23.01 18.75
N LEU A 108 -19.58 22.29 19.53
CA LEU A 108 -20.96 22.72 19.81
C LEU A 108 -21.02 23.99 20.68
N GLY A 109 -20.14 24.14 21.69
CA GLY A 109 -20.08 25.34 22.51
C GLY A 109 -19.64 26.59 21.72
N ALA A 110 -18.65 26.44 20.83
CA ALA A 110 -18.14 27.54 20.02
C ALA A 110 -19.17 28.05 18.99
N SER A 111 -19.95 27.15 18.39
CA SER A 111 -20.96 27.51 17.38
C SER A 111 -22.17 28.23 17.97
N VAL A 112 -22.60 27.88 19.20
CA VAL A 112 -23.71 28.57 19.89
C VAL A 112 -23.31 29.99 20.30
N GLY A 113 -22.07 30.20 20.75
CA GLY A 113 -21.58 31.53 21.17
C GLY A 113 -21.53 32.54 20.01
N VAL A 114 -21.11 32.11 18.81
CA VAL A 114 -21.06 32.97 17.62
C VAL A 114 -22.46 33.39 17.19
N LEU A 115 -23.42 32.46 17.16
CA LEU A 115 -24.79 32.75 16.75
C LEU A 115 -25.52 33.66 17.75
N ALA A 116 -25.31 33.47 19.05
CA ALA A 116 -25.86 34.35 20.08
C ALA A 116 -25.27 35.77 20.01
N GLY A 117 -23.96 35.89 19.76
CA GLY A 117 -23.30 37.19 19.55
C GLY A 117 -23.83 37.93 18.32
N MET A 118 -24.09 37.21 17.22
CA MET A 118 -24.68 37.79 16.01
C MET A 118 -26.13 38.24 16.22
N TRP A 119 -26.93 37.49 16.99
CA TRP A 119 -28.31 37.88 17.30
C TRP A 119 -28.38 39.09 18.24
N ALA A 120 -27.51 39.13 19.27
CA ALA A 120 -27.41 40.29 20.16
C ALA A 120 -26.90 41.55 19.43
N TYR A 121 -25.94 41.41 18.52
CA TYR A 121 -25.46 42.50 17.67
C TYR A 121 -26.58 43.06 16.76
N ALA A 122 -27.40 42.18 16.20
CA ALA A 122 -28.53 42.58 15.36
C ALA A 122 -29.64 43.33 16.13
N GLN A 123 -29.84 43.03 17.43
CA GLN A 123 -30.79 43.78 18.26
C GLN A 123 -30.27 45.16 18.71
N LEU A 124 -28.96 45.37 18.71
CA LEU A 124 -28.34 46.61 19.21
C LEU A 124 -28.19 47.69 18.11
N PHE A 125 -28.28 47.29 16.84
CA PHE A 125 -28.15 48.15 15.67
C PHE A 125 -29.47 48.34 14.89
N HIS A 126 -30.60 47.99 15.51
CA HIS A 126 -31.94 48.22 14.98
C HIS A 126 -32.79 49.05 15.94
#